data_AF-A0A535KLN9-F1
#
_entry.id   AF-A0A535KLN9-F1
#
_cell.length_a   1.000
_cell.length_b   1.000
_cell.length_c   1.000
_cell.angle_alpha   90.00
_cell.angle_beta   90.00
_cell.angle_gamma   90.00
#
_symmetry.space_group_name_H-M   'P 1'
#
loop_
_entity.id
_entity.type
_entity.pdbx_description
1 polymer ?
#
loop_
_entity_poly.entity_id
_entity_poly.type
_entity_poly.pdbx_seq_one_letter_code
_entity_poly.pdbx_strand_id
1 'polypeptide(L)'
;MERVFEAAASITPLDAAAMEQARARQLQLTKPPGSLGRLEEIAVQMAGITRQPIPEVKRKAVIVMAADHGVAVEGVSAYPSAVTPQMVLNFL
;
A
#
# COMPACT_ATOMS: atom_id res chain seq x y z
N MET A 1 6.29 5.23 22.01
CA MET A 1 7.43 5.86 21.31
C MET A 1 8.46 4.84 20.87
N GLU A 2 8.94 3.96 21.76
CA GLU A 2 9.92 2.89 21.43
C GLU A 2 9.53 2.03 20.21
N ARG A 3 8.28 1.54 20.14
CA ARG A 3 7.76 0.76 18.99
C ARG A 3 7.84 1.48 17.64
N VAL A 4 7.76 2.82 17.62
CA VAL A 4 7.84 3.59 16.37
C VAL A 4 9.26 3.56 15.82
N PHE A 5 10.25 3.72 16.70
CA PHE A 5 11.66 3.67 16.31
C PHE A 5 12.08 2.25 15.93
N GLU A 6 11.60 1.23 16.65
CA GLU A 6 11.83 -0.17 16.31
C GLU A 6 11.27 -0.52 14.92
N ALA A 7 10.01 -0.15 14.65
CA ALA A 7 9.39 -0.40 13.34
C ALA A 7 10.14 0.34 12.23
N ALA A 8 10.51 1.60 12.43
CA ALA A 8 11.27 2.38 11.45
C ALA A 8 12.64 1.75 11.16
N ALA A 9 13.34 1.26 12.19
CA ALA A 9 14.63 0.59 12.05
C ALA A 9 14.54 -0.75 11.29
N SER A 10 13.38 -1.41 11.31
CA SER A 10 13.16 -2.68 10.60
C SER A 10 12.89 -2.52 9.09
N ILE A 11 12.71 -1.30 8.59
CA ILE A 11 12.45 -1.04 7.17
C ILE A 11 13.74 -1.25 6.38
N THR A 12 13.73 -2.24 5.49
CA THR A 12 14.85 -2.58 4.61
C THR A 12 14.61 -2.12 3.17
N PRO A 13 15.66 -1.90 2.36
CA PRO A 13 15.53 -1.74 0.92
C PRO A 13 14.82 -2.94 0.25
N LEU A 14 14.29 -2.69 -0.95
CA LEU A 14 13.71 -3.74 -1.80
C LEU A 14 14.77 -4.78 -2.22
N ASP A 15 14.34 -6.02 -2.42
CA ASP A 15 15.22 -7.09 -2.90
C ASP A 15 15.50 -6.95 -4.40
N ALA A 16 16.71 -6.48 -4.72
CA ALA A 16 17.16 -6.26 -6.09
C ALA A 16 17.23 -7.56 -6.92
N ALA A 17 17.57 -8.70 -6.31
CA ALA A 17 17.68 -9.97 -7.02
C ALA A 17 16.29 -10.50 -7.42
N ALA A 18 15.31 -10.40 -6.52
CA ALA A 18 13.93 -10.75 -6.82
C ALA A 18 13.34 -9.83 -7.91
N MET A 19 13.64 -8.53 -7.85
CA MET A 19 13.23 -7.56 -8.88
C MET A 19 13.84 -7.89 -10.25
N GLU A 20 15.12 -8.23 -10.33
CA GLU A 20 15.77 -8.58 -11.59
C GLU A 20 15.19 -9.86 -12.20
N GLN A 21 14.94 -10.88 -11.38
CA GLN A 21 14.28 -12.11 -11.83
C GLN A 21 12.87 -11.84 -12.34
N ALA A 22 12.12 -10.94 -11.69
CA ALA A 22 10.80 -10.52 -12.17
C ALA A 22 10.87 -9.76 -13.50
N ARG A 23 11.87 -8.88 -13.70
CA ARG A 23 12.10 -8.17 -14.97
C ARG A 23 12.46 -9.15 -16.10
N ALA A 24 13.40 -10.06 -15.84
CA ALA A 24 13.79 -11.09 -16.80
C ALA A 24 12.58 -11.95 -17.21
N ARG A 25 11.72 -12.29 -16.26
CA ARG A 25 10.48 -12.99 -16.53
C ARG A 25 9.52 -12.18 -17.42
N GLN A 26 9.33 -10.89 -17.15
CA GLN A 26 8.45 -10.03 -17.95
C GLN A 26 8.87 -9.96 -19.43
N LEU A 27 10.17 -10.02 -19.70
CA LEU A 27 10.73 -10.03 -21.06
C LEU A 27 10.47 -11.34 -21.83
N GLN A 28 10.18 -12.45 -21.13
CA GLN A 28 9.95 -13.77 -21.74
C GLN A 28 8.46 -14.09 -21.95
N LEU A 29 7.55 -13.25 -21.45
CA LEU A 29 6.11 -13.47 -21.60
C LEU A 29 5.65 -13.23 -23.04
N THR A 30 4.57 -13.89 -23.44
CA THR A 30 3.94 -13.74 -24.77
C THR A 30 3.23 -12.38 -24.90
N LYS A 31 4.02 -11.32 -24.96
CA LYS A 31 3.62 -9.92 -25.14
C LYS A 31 4.79 -9.12 -25.73
N PRO A 32 4.57 -8.04 -26.49
CA PRO A 32 5.66 -7.13 -26.83
C PRO A 32 6.31 -6.57 -25.55
N PRO A 33 7.65 -6.46 -25.49
CA PRO A 33 8.33 -5.92 -24.31
C PRO A 33 7.77 -4.55 -23.91
N GLY A 34 7.43 -4.38 -22.63
CA GLY A 34 6.89 -3.12 -22.08
C GLY A 34 5.44 -2.82 -22.45
N SER A 35 4.73 -3.68 -23.19
CA SER A 35 3.36 -3.38 -23.66
C SER A 35 2.33 -3.24 -22.53
N LEU A 36 2.61 -3.74 -21.32
CA LEU A 36 1.73 -3.59 -20.16
C LEU A 36 2.11 -2.38 -19.27
N GLY A 37 3.18 -1.66 -19.61
CA GLY A 37 3.61 -0.43 -18.95
C GLY A 37 3.68 -0.56 -17.43
N ARG A 38 2.90 0.26 -16.72
CA ARG A 38 2.85 0.31 -15.25
C ARG A 38 2.51 -1.03 -14.57
N LEU A 39 1.79 -1.93 -15.24
CA LEU A 39 1.51 -3.24 -14.66
C LEU A 39 2.78 -4.09 -14.52
N GLU A 40 3.75 -3.94 -15.43
CA GLU A 40 5.06 -4.61 -15.32
C GLU A 40 5.87 -4.01 -14.17
N GLU A 41 5.85 -2.69 -14.04
CA GLU A 41 6.54 -1.96 -12.97
C GLU A 41 6.01 -2.36 -11.58
N ILE A 42 4.69 -2.44 -11.43
CA ILE A 42 4.04 -2.89 -10.18
C ILE A 42 4.43 -4.33 -9.87
N ALA A 43 4.42 -5.24 -10.86
CA ALA A 43 4.81 -6.63 -10.65
C ALA A 43 6.27 -6.75 -10.15
N VAL A 44 7.20 -5.98 -10.74
CA VAL A 44 8.60 -5.95 -10.32
C VAL A 44 8.76 -5.35 -8.92
N GLN A 45 8.08 -4.24 -8.63
CA GLN A 45 8.13 -3.62 -7.30
C GLN A 45 7.60 -4.58 -6.23
N MET A 46 6.49 -5.28 -6.51
CA MET A 46 5.92 -6.28 -5.63
C MET A 46 6.88 -7.45 -5.38
N ALA A 47 7.66 -7.85 -6.39
CA ALA A 47 8.70 -8.86 -6.23
C ALA A 47 9.79 -8.41 -5.24
N GLY A 48 10.19 -7.14 -5.31
CA GLY A 48 11.15 -6.55 -4.36
C GLY A 48 10.60 -6.44 -2.93
N ILE A 49 9.32 -6.10 -2.77
CA ILE A 49 8.65 -6.00 -1.45
C ILE A 49 8.53 -7.38 -0.80
N THR A 50 8.05 -8.36 -1.57
CA THR A 50 7.76 -9.73 -1.09
C THR A 50 8.99 -10.64 -1.09
N ARG A 51 10.10 -10.19 -1.70
CA ARG A 51 11.31 -10.99 -1.94
C ARG A 51 11.03 -12.27 -2.75
N GLN A 52 10.04 -12.22 -3.63
CA GLN A 52 9.59 -13.34 -4.45
C GLN A 52 9.45 -12.89 -5.91
N PRO A 53 10.18 -13.48 -6.87
CA PRO A 53 10.11 -13.10 -8.29
C PRO A 53 8.71 -13.21 -8.90
N ILE A 54 7.87 -14.09 -8.34
CA ILE A 54 6.47 -14.28 -8.71
C ILE A 54 5.64 -14.04 -7.43
N PRO A 55 5.33 -12.78 -7.10
CA PRO A 55 4.71 -12.44 -5.83
C PRO A 55 3.25 -12.92 -5.75
N GLU A 56 2.83 -13.44 -4.60
CA GLU A 56 1.43 -13.76 -4.29
C GLU A 56 0.85 -12.83 -3.20
N VAL A 57 -0.33 -12.26 -3.44
CA VAL A 57 -1.04 -11.41 -2.46
C VAL A 57 -2.37 -12.06 -2.04
N LYS A 58 -2.29 -12.98 -1.07
CA LYS A 58 -3.45 -13.76 -0.61
C LYS A 58 -4.37 -12.96 0.31
N ARG A 59 -3.80 -12.41 1.39
CA ARG A 59 -4.54 -11.66 2.42
C ARG A 59 -4.36 -10.17 2.19
N LYS A 60 -5.48 -9.46 2.15
CA LYS A 60 -5.55 -8.01 1.90
C LYS A 60 -6.34 -7.40 3.05
N ALA A 61 -5.92 -6.23 3.50
CA ALA A 61 -6.59 -5.49 4.56
C ALA A 61 -6.65 -4.01 4.18
N VAL A 62 -7.73 -3.35 4.60
CA VAL A 62 -7.88 -1.90 4.56
C VAL A 62 -8.06 -1.46 6.00
N ILE A 63 -7.20 -0.56 6.48
CA ILE A 63 -7.26 0.00 7.83
C ILE A 63 -7.86 1.40 7.71
N VAL A 64 -9.09 1.59 8.20
CA VAL A 64 -9.75 2.89 8.22
C VAL A 64 -9.56 3.52 9.60
N MET A 65 -8.87 4.66 9.65
CA MET A 65 -8.64 5.42 10.89
C MET A 65 -9.66 6.56 10.96
N ALA A 66 -10.48 6.58 12.01
CA ALA A 66 -11.49 7.61 12.22
C ALA A 66 -11.22 8.37 13.52
N ALA A 67 -11.25 9.70 13.45
CA ALA A 67 -11.09 10.59 14.60
C ALA A 67 -11.74 11.95 14.31
N ASP A 68 -12.26 12.59 15.36
CA ASP A 68 -12.71 13.98 15.30
C ASP A 68 -11.54 14.95 15.50
N HIS A 69 -11.74 16.19 15.05
CA HIS A 69 -10.75 17.26 15.18
C HIS A 69 -11.40 18.47 15.86
N GLY A 70 -10.74 19.01 16.90
CA GLY A 70 -11.28 20.13 17.68
C GLY A 70 -11.53 21.41 16.86
N VAL A 71 -10.71 21.64 15.82
CA VAL A 71 -10.87 22.79 14.91
C VAL A 71 -12.22 22.82 14.18
N ALA A 72 -12.94 21.69 14.12
CA ALA A 72 -14.26 21.63 13.50
C ALA A 72 -15.28 22.60 14.15
N VAL A 73 -15.07 22.97 15.42
CA VAL A 73 -15.90 23.97 16.14
C VAL A 73 -15.84 25.35 15.49
N GLU A 74 -14.75 25.67 14.78
CA GLU A 74 -14.55 26.94 14.08
C GLU A 74 -15.34 27.04 12.76
N GLY A 75 -16.23 26.08 12.45
CA GLY A 75 -17.05 26.10 11.25
C GLY A 75 -16.29 25.81 9.95
N VAL A 76 -15.09 25.24 10.05
CA VAL A 76 -14.22 24.91 8.89
C VAL A 76 -14.61 23.63 8.15
N SER A 77 -15.61 22.89 8.66
CA SER A 77 -16.09 21.63 8.08
C SER A 77 -17.47 21.80 7.46
N ALA A 78 -17.71 21.11 6.34
CA ALA A 78 -19.01 21.06 5.68
C ALA A 78 -20.08 20.27 6.47
N TYR A 79 -19.66 19.42 7.41
CA TYR A 79 -20.53 18.56 8.22
C TYR A 79 -20.19 18.66 9.71
N PRO A 80 -21.17 18.49 10.61
CA PRO A 80 -20.92 18.49 12.06
C PRO A 80 -20.12 17.24 12.48
N SER A 81 -19.35 17.35 13.56
CA SER A 81 -18.50 16.24 14.07
C SER A 81 -19.29 14.98 14.42
N ALA A 82 -20.59 15.09 14.71
CA ALA A 82 -21.48 13.94 14.92
C ALA A 82 -21.55 12.99 13.71
N VAL A 83 -21.17 13.43 12.50
CA VAL A 83 -21.13 12.58 11.31
C VAL A 83 -19.98 11.56 11.38
N THR A 84 -18.87 11.83 12.05
CA THR A 84 -17.75 10.89 12.18
C THR A 84 -18.19 9.54 12.74
N PRO A 85 -18.81 9.44 13.94
CA PRO A 85 -19.29 8.16 14.46
C PRO A 85 -20.43 7.57 13.61
N GLN A 86 -21.28 8.38 12.99
CA GLN A 86 -22.34 7.89 12.10
C GLN A 86 -21.75 7.18 10.86
N MET A 87 -20.70 7.74 10.27
CA MET A 87 -20.02 7.13 9.12
C MET A 87 -19.27 5.86 9.50
N VAL A 88 -18.68 5.81 10.70
CA VAL A 88 -18.06 4.58 11.22
C VAL A 88 -19.09 3.45 11.33
N LEU A 89 -20.30 3.75 11.83
CA LEU A 89 -21.37 2.75 11.92
C LEU A 89 -21.84 2.20 10.56
N ASN A 90 -21.59 2.88 9.45
CA ASN A 90 -21.93 2.36 8.12
C ASN A 90 -21.00 1.21 7.66
N PHE A 91 -19.87 0.98 8.34
CA PHE A 91 -18.88 -0.03 7.97
C PHE A 91 -18.66 -1.10 9.06
N LEU A 92 -19.52 -1.17 10.08
CA LEU A 92 -19.45 -2.10 11.22
C LEU A 92 -20.53 -3.17 11.21
#